data_AF-A0A1I4DJK0-F1
#
_entry.id   AF-A0A1I4DJK0-F1
#
_cell.length_a   1.000
_cell.length_b   1.000
_cell.length_c   1.000
_cell.angle_alpha   90.00
_cell.angle_beta   90.00
_cell.angle_gamma   90.00
#
_symmetry.space_group_name_H-M   'P 1'
#
loop_
_entity.id
_entity.type
_entity.pdbx_description
1 polymer ?
#
loop_
_entity_poly.entity_id
_entity_poly.type
_entity_poly.pdbx_seq_one_letter_code
_entity_poly.pdbx_strand_id
1 'polypeptide(L)'
;MDMPKIEPVPIYTKNYPLWARIWRWLTHIRKWKVVEDWRCTLPDGSIAVIPAGFIFDGASIPRPLWAIMSPTGLLFIPSLIHDFAYRYDYLWIEKGNRNFHKEWYGVGRKYWDNLFERMCIDVNGLAYVDRIAWVLMRAFGWVAWYQHRGRKYNQMIPGE
;
A
#
# COMPACT_ATOMS: atom_id res chain seq x y z
N MET A 1 -18.42 -0.01 1.70
CA MET A 1 -17.05 0.53 1.84
C MET A 1 -17.00 1.84 1.10
N ASP A 2 -16.65 2.92 1.79
CA ASP A 2 -16.34 4.18 1.10
C ASP A 2 -14.96 4.04 0.44
N MET A 3 -14.86 4.46 -0.81
CA MET A 3 -13.61 4.40 -1.56
C MET A 3 -12.70 5.56 -1.16
N PRO A 4 -11.37 5.36 -1.08
CA PRO A 4 -10.44 6.42 -0.70
C PRO A 4 -10.44 7.52 -1.76
N LYS A 5 -10.48 8.79 -1.33
CA LYS A 5 -10.16 9.91 -2.21
C LYS A 5 -8.65 10.00 -2.36
N ILE A 6 -8.17 9.82 -3.58
CA ILE A 6 -6.75 9.79 -3.91
C ILE A 6 -6.44 10.75 -5.06
N GLU A 7 -5.24 11.33 -5.02
CA GLU A 7 -4.71 12.18 -6.08
C GLU A 7 -3.40 11.59 -6.67
N PRO A 8 -3.20 11.64 -7.99
CA PRO A 8 -1.96 11.16 -8.60
C PRO A 8 -0.81 12.15 -8.33
N VAL A 9 0.33 11.64 -7.86
CA VAL A 9 1.54 12.45 -7.69
C VAL A 9 2.20 12.66 -9.07
N PRO A 10 2.58 13.90 -9.43
CA PRO A 10 3.20 14.18 -10.73
C PRO A 10 4.58 13.53 -10.86
N ILE A 11 4.87 12.95 -12.02
CA ILE A 11 6.19 12.47 -12.39
C ILE A 11 6.88 13.54 -13.24
N TYR A 12 7.82 14.27 -12.63
CA TYR A 12 8.58 15.28 -13.34
C TYR A 12 9.60 14.63 -14.28
N THR A 13 9.36 14.77 -15.59
CA THR A 13 10.24 14.28 -16.68
C THR A 13 10.76 15.41 -17.55
N LYS A 14 10.09 16.57 -17.56
CA LYS A 14 10.58 17.79 -18.23
C LYS A 14 11.88 18.25 -17.57
N ASN A 15 12.77 18.85 -18.35
CA ASN A 15 14.09 19.37 -17.93
C ASN A 15 15.15 18.31 -17.59
N TYR A 16 14.98 17.06 -18.01
CA TYR A 16 16.01 16.00 -17.92
C TYR A 16 16.55 15.60 -19.31
N PRO A 17 17.81 15.15 -19.41
CA PRO A 17 18.37 14.61 -20.65
C PRO A 17 17.60 13.35 -21.11
N LEU A 18 17.63 13.07 -22.43
CA LEU A 18 16.81 12.01 -23.05
C LEU A 18 16.98 10.63 -22.39
N TRP A 19 18.22 10.24 -22.07
CA TRP A 19 18.49 8.96 -21.39
C TRP A 19 17.83 8.89 -20.00
N ALA A 20 17.83 9.99 -19.24
CA ALA A 20 17.20 10.05 -17.92
C ALA A 20 15.67 10.03 -18.04
N ARG A 21 15.10 10.61 -19.11
CA ARG A 21 13.67 10.53 -19.42
C ARG A 21 13.25 9.10 -19.75
N ILE A 22 14.02 8.40 -20.60
CA ILE A 22 13.79 6.99 -20.94
C ILE A 22 13.90 6.12 -19.68
N TRP A 23 14.95 6.33 -18.88
CA TRP A 23 15.11 5.60 -17.62
C TRP A 23 13.93 5.82 -16.68
N ARG A 24 13.46 7.06 -16.51
CA ARG A 24 12.30 7.38 -15.67
C ARG A 24 11.03 6.72 -16.19
N TRP A 25 10.81 6.72 -17.50
CA TRP A 25 9.68 6.04 -18.12
C TRP A 25 9.70 4.53 -17.85
N LEU A 26 10.88 3.90 -17.93
CA LEU A 26 11.07 2.47 -17.71
C LEU A 26 11.09 2.04 -16.22
N THR A 27 11.36 2.94 -15.29
CA THR A 27 11.55 2.56 -13.87
C THR A 27 10.54 3.17 -12.91
N HIS A 28 10.08 4.40 -13.13
CA HIS A 28 9.17 5.05 -12.18
C HIS A 28 7.75 4.51 -12.31
N ILE A 29 7.17 4.18 -11.16
CA ILE A 29 5.75 3.87 -10.99
C ILE A 29 5.06 5.16 -10.50
N ARG A 30 3.81 5.38 -10.96
CA ARG A 30 3.00 6.51 -10.50
C ARG A 30 2.67 6.30 -9.03
N LYS A 31 2.95 7.30 -8.21
CA LYS A 31 2.53 7.32 -6.81
C LYS A 31 1.18 8.01 -6.67
N TRP A 32 0.47 7.65 -5.61
CA TRP A 32 -0.84 8.16 -5.25
C TRP A 32 -0.78 8.70 -3.84
N LYS A 33 -1.48 9.81 -3.60
CA LYS A 33 -1.58 10.43 -2.28
C LYS A 33 -3.03 10.34 -1.80
N VAL A 34 -3.21 9.91 -0.56
CA VAL A 34 -4.50 9.93 0.14
C VAL A 34 -4.85 11.39 0.45
N VAL A 35 -6.03 11.84 0.03
CA VAL A 35 -6.45 13.25 0.16
C VAL A 35 -7.10 13.51 1.52
N GLU A 36 -7.86 12.55 2.03
CA GLU A 36 -8.55 12.62 3.31
C GLU A 36 -8.39 11.32 4.08
N ASP A 37 -8.52 11.37 5.42
CA ASP A 37 -8.46 10.17 6.25
C ASP A 37 -9.43 9.10 5.77
N TRP A 38 -8.87 7.97 5.37
CA TRP A 38 -9.65 6.89 4.80
C TRP A 38 -9.86 5.78 5.81
N ARG A 39 -11.12 5.37 6.01
CA ARG A 39 -11.52 4.30 6.91
C ARG A 39 -11.82 3.05 6.10
N CYS A 40 -11.25 1.92 6.52
CA CYS A 40 -11.54 0.62 5.94
C CYS A 40 -11.88 -0.41 7.02
N THR A 41 -12.87 -1.24 6.75
CA THR A 41 -13.16 -2.41 7.57
C THR A 41 -12.17 -3.51 7.21
N LEU A 42 -11.43 -4.01 8.19
CA LEU A 42 -10.55 -5.16 8.05
C LEU A 42 -11.34 -6.47 8.13
N PRO A 43 -10.76 -7.61 7.69
CA PRO A 43 -11.45 -8.91 7.71
C PRO A 43 -11.86 -9.40 9.11
N ASP A 44 -11.26 -8.85 10.18
CA ASP A 44 -11.62 -9.14 11.57
C ASP A 44 -12.74 -8.22 12.12
N GLY A 45 -13.27 -7.33 11.28
CA GLY A 45 -14.32 -6.36 11.64
C GLY A 45 -13.80 -5.06 12.26
N SER A 46 -12.49 -4.94 12.50
CA SER A 46 -11.90 -3.70 13.02
C SER A 46 -11.88 -2.60 11.95
N ILE A 47 -11.95 -1.33 12.36
CA ILE A 47 -11.91 -0.17 11.45
C ILE A 47 -10.49 0.39 11.46
N ALA A 48 -9.75 0.13 10.39
CA ALA A 48 -8.43 0.73 10.17
C ALA A 48 -8.55 2.10 9.51
N VAL A 49 -7.61 3.00 9.84
CA VAL A 49 -7.59 4.38 9.34
C VAL A 49 -6.23 4.68 8.71
N ILE A 50 -6.27 5.13 7.46
CA ILE A 50 -5.07 5.62 6.75
C ILE A 50 -5.11 7.15 6.75
N PRO A 51 -4.12 7.82 7.37
CA PRO A 51 -4.09 9.27 7.43
C PRO A 51 -4.01 9.94 6.05
N ALA A 52 -4.62 11.11 5.94
CA ALA A 52 -4.43 12.02 4.82
C ALA A 52 -2.93 12.32 4.60
N GLY A 53 -2.55 12.54 3.34
CA GLY A 53 -1.16 12.78 2.97
C GLY A 53 -0.30 11.54 2.80
N PHE A 54 -0.79 10.34 3.13
CA PHE A 54 -0.05 9.11 2.88
C PHE A 54 0.17 8.88 1.39
N ILE A 55 1.43 8.66 0.99
CA ILE A 55 1.83 8.39 -0.39
C ILE A 55 2.21 6.92 -0.56
N PHE A 56 1.63 6.27 -1.56
CA PHE A 56 1.80 4.85 -1.88
C PHE A 56 1.95 4.64 -3.40
N ASP A 57 2.45 3.48 -3.83
CA ASP A 57 2.69 3.17 -5.26
C ASP A 57 1.83 2.03 -5.81
N GLY A 58 0.90 1.52 -5.00
CA GLY A 58 -0.07 0.49 -5.38
C GLY A 58 0.53 -0.90 -5.25
N ALA A 59 0.00 -1.89 -5.97
CA ALA A 59 0.51 -3.24 -5.84
C ALA A 59 1.94 -3.34 -6.40
N SER A 60 2.89 -3.71 -5.53
CA SER A 60 4.30 -3.92 -5.85
C SER A 60 4.50 -5.19 -6.70
N ILE A 61 4.07 -5.13 -7.97
CA ILE A 61 4.09 -6.23 -8.94
C ILE A 61 5.16 -5.94 -10.00
N PRO A 62 6.02 -6.92 -10.36
CA PRO A 62 6.95 -6.79 -11.48
C PRO A 62 6.24 -6.44 -12.80
N ARG A 63 6.80 -5.47 -13.55
CA ARG A 63 6.21 -4.97 -14.81
C ARG A 63 5.78 -6.04 -15.83
N PRO A 64 6.52 -7.14 -16.06
CA PRO A 64 6.10 -8.17 -17.02
C PRO A 64 4.75 -8.81 -16.68
N LEU A 65 4.34 -8.76 -15.40
CA LEU A 65 3.08 -9.34 -14.93
C LEU A 65 1.90 -8.36 -15.01
N TRP A 66 2.14 -7.09 -15.40
CA TRP A 66 1.09 -6.05 -15.43
C TRP A 66 -0.01 -6.31 -16.44
N ALA A 67 0.26 -7.11 -17.48
CA ALA A 67 -0.76 -7.53 -18.44
C ALA A 67 -1.85 -8.42 -17.81
N ILE A 68 -1.51 -9.11 -16.72
CA ILE A 68 -2.40 -10.04 -16.01
C ILE A 68 -2.88 -9.41 -14.70
N MET A 69 -2.00 -8.68 -14.00
CA MET A 69 -2.27 -8.04 -12.72
C MET A 69 -1.81 -6.58 -12.74
N SER A 70 -2.74 -5.67 -13.02
CA SER A 70 -2.46 -4.24 -12.99
C SER A 70 -2.17 -3.77 -11.54
N PRO A 71 -1.13 -2.94 -11.32
CA PRO A 71 -0.85 -2.32 -10.02
C PRO A 71 -2.01 -1.48 -9.45
N THR A 72 -2.85 -0.95 -10.34
CA THR A 72 -4.03 -0.13 -9.99
C THR A 72 -5.34 -0.88 -10.20
N GLY A 73 -5.29 -2.21 -10.37
CA GLY A 73 -6.47 -3.06 -10.53
C GLY A 73 -7.02 -3.55 -9.19
N LEU A 74 -7.43 -4.81 -9.16
CA LEU A 74 -8.03 -5.50 -8.01
C LEU A 74 -7.26 -5.33 -6.68
N LEU A 75 -5.94 -5.31 -6.74
CA LEU A 75 -5.07 -5.33 -5.56
C LEU A 75 -4.82 -3.92 -4.99
N PHE A 76 -5.28 -2.87 -5.66
CA PHE A 76 -4.90 -1.51 -5.36
C PHE A 76 -5.33 -1.04 -3.96
N ILE A 77 -6.56 -1.35 -3.55
CA ILE A 77 -7.09 -0.97 -2.24
C ILE A 77 -6.42 -1.76 -1.11
N PRO A 78 -6.29 -3.10 -1.17
CA PRO A 78 -5.47 -3.84 -0.21
C PRO A 78 -4.02 -3.34 -0.14
N SER A 79 -3.43 -2.92 -1.27
CA SER A 79 -2.05 -2.43 -1.34
C SER A 79 -1.87 -1.12 -0.60
N LEU A 80 -2.87 -0.24 -0.55
CA LEU A 80 -2.81 0.98 0.25
C LEU A 80 -2.54 0.68 1.74
N ILE A 81 -3.28 -0.26 2.31
CA ILE A 81 -3.15 -0.67 3.72
C ILE A 81 -1.82 -1.39 3.92
N HIS A 82 -1.45 -2.27 2.98
CA HIS A 82 -0.19 -3.00 3.03
C HIS A 82 1.02 -2.07 2.98
N ASP A 83 1.06 -1.11 2.06
CA ASP A 83 2.15 -0.12 1.94
C ASP A 83 2.31 0.71 3.21
N PHE A 84 1.19 1.09 3.84
CA PHE A 84 1.22 1.82 5.11
C PHE A 84 1.82 0.95 6.22
N ALA A 85 1.27 -0.25 6.39
CA ALA A 85 1.71 -1.16 7.43
C ALA A 85 3.16 -1.64 7.21
N TYR A 86 3.60 -1.81 5.98
CA TYR A 86 5.00 -2.14 5.65
C TYR A 86 5.96 -1.01 6.04
N ARG A 87 5.55 0.24 5.81
CA ARG A 87 6.36 1.42 6.12
C ARG A 87 6.48 1.65 7.62
N TYR A 88 5.39 1.48 8.35
CA TYR A 88 5.28 1.92 9.73
C TYR A 88 5.27 0.78 10.77
N ASP A 89 5.00 -0.45 10.35
CA ASP A 89 4.83 -1.63 11.22
C ASP A 89 3.69 -1.54 12.24
N TYR A 90 2.66 -0.78 11.92
CA TYR A 90 1.43 -0.72 12.70
C TYR A 90 0.30 -0.24 11.78
N LEU A 91 -0.94 -0.39 12.26
CA LEU A 91 -2.11 0.27 11.69
C LEU A 91 -2.80 1.11 12.76
N TRP A 92 -3.42 2.21 12.35
CA TRP A 92 -4.33 2.96 13.20
C TRP A 92 -5.68 2.27 13.20
N ILE A 93 -6.21 1.98 14.38
CA ILE A 93 -7.54 1.41 14.57
C ILE A 93 -8.41 2.39 15.33
N GLU A 94 -9.64 2.58 14.84
CA GLU A 94 -10.65 3.44 15.46
C GLU A 94 -11.45 2.65 16.51
N LYS A 95 -11.41 3.10 17.77
CA LYS A 95 -12.21 2.54 18.87
C LYS A 95 -13.25 3.54 19.34
N GLY A 96 -14.24 3.79 18.48
CA GLY A 96 -15.34 4.69 18.76
C GLY A 96 -14.91 6.15 18.99
N ASN A 97 -15.86 7.07 18.84
CA ASN A 97 -15.70 8.50 19.16
C ASN A 97 -14.37 9.15 18.68
N ARG A 98 -13.91 8.82 17.46
CA ARG A 98 -12.66 9.32 16.84
C ARG A 98 -11.38 9.10 17.67
N ASN A 99 -11.36 8.10 18.56
CA ASN A 99 -10.14 7.68 19.25
C ASN A 99 -9.38 6.68 18.39
N PHE A 100 -8.13 7.03 18.05
CA PHE A 100 -7.24 6.19 17.25
C PHE A 100 -6.12 5.63 18.12
N HIS A 101 -5.87 4.32 18.02
CA HIS A 101 -4.73 3.68 18.64
C HIS A 101 -3.95 2.87 17.61
N LYS A 102 -2.65 2.71 17.86
CA LYS A 102 -1.80 1.85 17.03
C LYS A 102 -2.00 0.41 17.47
N GLU A 103 -2.30 -0.46 16.53
CA GLU A 103 -2.36 -1.91 16.74
C GLU A 103 -1.28 -2.61 15.93
N TRP A 104 -0.97 -3.84 16.37
CA TRP A 104 -0.01 -4.73 15.73
C TRP A 104 1.37 -4.10 15.53
N TYR A 105 1.83 -3.34 16.53
CA TYR A 105 3.15 -2.71 16.48
C TYR A 105 4.26 -3.76 16.46
N GLY A 106 5.08 -3.76 15.42
CA GLY A 106 6.29 -4.61 15.36
C GLY A 106 6.03 -6.09 15.06
N VAL A 107 4.82 -6.45 14.61
CA VAL A 107 4.45 -7.84 14.23
C VAL A 107 5.23 -8.36 13.03
N GLY A 108 5.78 -7.45 12.22
CA GLY A 108 6.71 -7.79 11.16
C GLY A 108 6.06 -8.22 9.84
N ARG A 109 6.92 -8.37 8.83
CA ARG A 109 6.58 -8.60 7.41
C ARG A 109 5.52 -9.67 7.19
N LYS A 110 5.71 -10.84 7.80
CA LYS A 110 4.90 -12.03 7.56
C LYS A 110 3.43 -11.81 7.97
N TYR A 111 3.21 -11.04 9.03
CA TYR A 111 1.86 -10.70 9.47
C TYR A 111 1.16 -9.83 8.43
N TRP A 112 1.82 -8.77 7.96
CA TRP A 112 1.28 -7.85 6.96
C TRP A 112 1.02 -8.51 5.61
N ASP A 113 1.91 -9.42 5.17
CA ASP A 113 1.70 -10.20 3.95
C ASP A 113 0.45 -11.09 4.04
N ASN A 114 0.24 -11.74 5.19
CA ASN A 114 -0.95 -12.57 5.41
C ASN A 114 -2.23 -11.73 5.53
N LEU A 115 -2.16 -10.54 6.14
CA LEU A 115 -3.31 -9.62 6.21
C LEU A 115 -3.70 -9.12 4.82
N PHE A 116 -2.71 -8.76 3.99
CA PHE A 116 -2.93 -8.37 2.61
C PHE A 116 -3.62 -9.49 1.82
N GLU A 117 -3.13 -10.72 1.90
CA GLU A 117 -3.75 -11.88 1.24
C GLU A 117 -5.22 -12.04 1.64
N ARG A 118 -5.52 -11.95 2.94
CA ARG A 118 -6.90 -12.03 3.45
C ARG A 118 -7.79 -10.92 2.91
N MET A 119 -7.28 -9.68 2.86
CA MET A 119 -8.03 -8.57 2.29
C MET A 119 -8.25 -8.71 0.78
N CYS A 120 -7.29 -9.27 0.05
CA CYS A 120 -7.46 -9.51 -1.38
C CYS A 120 -8.57 -10.54 -1.62
N ILE A 121 -8.61 -11.62 -0.85
CA ILE A 121 -9.67 -12.62 -0.92
C ILE A 121 -11.04 -12.00 -0.59
N ASP A 122 -11.12 -11.17 0.46
CA ASP A 122 -12.35 -10.53 0.91
C ASP A 122 -12.91 -9.51 -0.11
N VAL A 123 -12.05 -8.69 -0.70
CA VAL A 123 -12.45 -7.65 -1.66
C VAL A 123 -12.75 -8.24 -3.04
N ASN A 124 -11.97 -9.24 -3.48
CA ASN A 124 -11.97 -9.70 -4.87
C ASN A 124 -12.67 -11.03 -5.10
N GLY A 125 -12.70 -11.92 -4.11
CA GLY A 125 -13.23 -13.28 -4.24
C GLY A 125 -12.46 -14.19 -5.20
N LEU A 126 -11.29 -13.77 -5.72
CA LEU A 126 -10.52 -14.47 -6.75
C LEU A 126 -9.25 -15.12 -6.20
N ALA A 127 -9.43 -16.21 -5.45
CA ALA A 127 -8.34 -16.93 -4.76
C ALA A 127 -7.12 -17.31 -5.62
N TYR A 128 -7.28 -17.44 -6.95
CA TYR A 128 -6.17 -17.74 -7.86
C TYR A 128 -5.22 -16.55 -8.08
N VAL A 129 -5.77 -15.35 -8.29
CA VAL A 129 -4.98 -14.11 -8.42
C VAL A 129 -4.26 -13.81 -7.12
N ASP A 130 -4.95 -14.03 -6.00
CA ASP A 130 -4.41 -13.83 -4.66
C ASP A 130 -3.23 -14.75 -4.37
N ARG A 131 -3.28 -16.02 -4.83
CA ARG A 131 -2.17 -16.97 -4.69
C ARG A 131 -0.93 -16.52 -5.46
N ILE A 132 -1.09 -15.99 -6.68
CA ILE A 132 0.04 -15.47 -7.46
C ILE A 132 0.64 -14.25 -6.77
N ALA A 133 -0.20 -13.30 -6.34
CA ALA A 133 0.24 -12.12 -5.60
C ALA A 133 1.00 -12.52 -4.33
N TRP A 134 0.49 -13.49 -3.58
CA TRP A 134 1.11 -14.01 -2.36
C TRP A 134 2.49 -14.62 -2.61
N VAL A 135 2.66 -15.43 -3.66
CA VAL A 135 3.96 -16.01 -4.03
C VAL A 135 4.97 -14.90 -4.32
N LEU A 136 4.57 -13.91 -5.12
CA LEU A 136 5.44 -12.79 -5.47
C LEU A 136 5.84 -11.97 -4.26
N MET A 137 4.90 -11.67 -3.36
CA MET A 137 5.18 -10.91 -2.14
C MET A 137 6.12 -11.64 -1.20
N ARG A 138 5.96 -12.95 -1.02
CA ARG A 138 6.89 -13.71 -0.17
C ARG A 138 8.29 -13.75 -0.76
N ALA A 139 8.40 -13.93 -2.07
CA ALA A 139 9.67 -14.02 -2.78
C ALA A 139 10.42 -12.68 -2.84
N PHE A 140 9.72 -11.55 -2.99
CA PHE A 140 10.34 -10.24 -3.27
C PHE A 140 10.09 -9.15 -2.22
N GLY A 141 9.08 -9.30 -1.36
CA GLY A 141 8.69 -8.27 -0.37
C GLY A 141 9.76 -7.97 0.69
N TRP A 142 10.72 -8.86 0.90
CA TRP A 142 11.83 -8.63 1.82
C TRP A 142 12.68 -7.42 1.40
N VAL A 143 12.87 -7.19 0.10
CA VAL A 143 13.65 -6.05 -0.41
C VAL A 143 13.00 -4.73 0.02
N ALA A 144 11.70 -4.59 -0.24
CA ALA A 144 10.94 -3.41 0.17
C ALA A 144 10.94 -3.27 1.70
N TRP A 145 10.72 -4.36 2.43
CA TRP A 145 10.72 -4.37 3.89
C TRP A 145 12.01 -3.80 4.48
N TYR A 146 13.17 -4.31 4.08
CA TYR A 146 14.46 -3.82 4.59
C TYR A 146 14.75 -2.37 4.17
N GLN A 147 14.33 -1.96 2.97
CA GLN A 147 14.47 -0.55 2.54
C GLN A 147 13.68 0.41 3.44
N HIS A 148 12.50 0.02 3.90
CA HIS A 148 11.72 0.85 4.84
C HIS A 148 12.39 0.96 6.21
N ARG A 149 13.02 -0.11 6.70
CA ARG A 149 13.73 -0.08 8.00
C ARG A 149 15.00 0.76 8.00
N GLY A 150 15.62 0.93 6.83
CA GLY A 150 16.75 1.86 6.67
C GLY A 150 16.35 3.34 6.60
N ARG A 151 15.05 3.67 6.54
CA ARG A 151 14.56 5.05 6.38
C ARG A 151 13.81 5.51 7.64
N LYS A 152 13.97 6.79 7.98
CA LYS A 152 13.17 7.45 9.02
C LYS A 152 11.94 8.09 8.38
N TYR A 153 10.76 7.74 8.88
CA TYR A 153 9.50 8.34 8.45
C TYR A 153 8.90 9.12 9.61
N ASN A 154 8.39 10.31 9.33
CA ASN A 154 7.54 11.02 10.28
C ASN A 154 6.27 10.21 10.50
N GLN A 155 5.83 10.17 11.75
CA GLN A 155 4.54 9.59 12.11
C GLN A 155 3.43 10.40 11.42
N MET A 156 2.45 9.69 10.87
CA MET A 156 1.23 10.30 10.34
C MET A 156 0.09 10.00 11.31
N ILE A 157 -0.62 11.04 11.75
CA ILE A 157 -1.71 10.93 12.73
C ILE A 157 -3.02 11.23 11.99
N PRO A 158 -4.06 10.38 12.11
CA PRO A 158 -5.38 10.70 11.57
C PRO A 158 -5.95 11.97 12.23
N GLY A 159 -6.55 12.84 11.44
CA GLY A 159 -7.23 14.06 11.88
C GLY A 159 -6.36 15.31 11.97
N GLU A 160 -5.09 15.25 11.55
CA GLU A 160 -4.20 16.41 11.36
C GLU A 160 -4.44 17.17 10.05
#